data_AF-A0A218KPX7-F1
#
_entry.id   AF-A0A218KPX7-F1
#
_cell.length_a   1.000
_cell.length_b   1.000
_cell.length_c   1.000
_cell.angle_alpha   90.00
_cell.angle_beta   90.00
_cell.angle_gamma   90.00
#
_symmetry.space_group_name_H-M   'P 1'
#
loop_
_entity.id
_entity.type
_entity.pdbx_description
1 polymer ?
#
loop_
_entity_poly.entity_id
_entity_poly.type
_entity_poly.pdbx_seq_one_letter_code
_entity_poly.pdbx_strand_id
1 'polypeptide(L)'
;MVNKTKCAEIKYCDVEGERVLYYSEACRGNEKFVFAHSKDIFPAQPGEEWKCPTNYVKVQYAPEGCSGDNRCFALEMNPVTDSNYFHEHC
;
A
#
# COMPACT_ATOMS: atom_id res chain seq x y z
N MET A 1 -18.38 4.63 -9.79
CA MET A 1 -17.31 4.57 -8.77
C MET A 1 -16.23 5.56 -9.14
N VAL A 2 -15.89 6.49 -8.24
CA VAL A 2 -14.78 7.43 -8.44
C VAL A 2 -13.56 6.89 -7.69
N ASN A 3 -12.57 6.41 -8.44
CA ASN A 3 -11.31 5.96 -7.86
C ASN A 3 -10.47 7.17 -7.45
N LYS A 4 -9.85 7.11 -6.27
CA LYS A 4 -8.89 8.10 -5.78
C LYS A 4 -7.50 7.47 -5.66
N THR A 5 -6.48 8.31 -5.77
CA THR A 5 -5.08 7.92 -5.56
C THR A 5 -4.48 8.70 -4.41
N LYS A 6 -3.76 8.03 -3.51
CA LYS A 6 -3.02 8.66 -2.42
C LYS A 6 -1.59 8.13 -2.30
N CYS A 7 -0.70 8.99 -1.81
CA CYS A 7 0.62 8.61 -1.31
C CYS A 7 0.45 8.04 0.10
N ALA A 8 1.00 6.86 0.34
CA ALA A 8 0.95 6.19 1.64
C ALA A 8 2.29 5.53 1.96
N GLU A 9 2.57 5.31 3.23
CA GLU A 9 3.76 4.62 3.69
C GLU A 9 3.39 3.22 4.17
N ILE A 10 4.09 2.18 3.69
CA ILE A 10 3.92 0.82 4.22
C ILE A 10 4.48 0.80 5.64
N LYS A 11 3.63 0.46 6.61
CA LYS A 11 3.99 0.39 8.03
C LYS A 11 4.35 -1.01 8.45
N TYR A 12 3.60 -2.00 7.98
CA TYR A 12 3.86 -3.41 8.25
C TYR A 12 3.18 -4.28 7.20
N CYS A 13 3.54 -5.56 7.22
CA CYS A 13 3.00 -6.56 6.32
C CYS A 13 2.74 -7.84 7.11
N ASP A 14 1.74 -8.60 6.68
CA ASP A 14 1.45 -9.93 7.22
C ASP A 14 1.49 -10.97 6.10
N VAL A 15 1.94 -12.19 6.41
CA VAL A 15 2.07 -13.29 5.45
C VAL A 15 1.03 -14.36 5.75
N GLU A 16 0.06 -14.47 4.85
CA GLU A 16 -1.00 -15.46 4.92
C GLU A 16 -0.80 -16.49 3.80
N GLY A 17 0.02 -17.51 4.09
CA GLY A 17 0.36 -18.57 3.13
C GLY A 17 1.17 -18.05 1.93
N GLU A 18 0.53 -18.00 0.76
CA GLU A 18 1.14 -17.48 -0.48
C GLU A 18 0.87 -15.99 -0.72
N ARG A 19 0.03 -15.37 0.10
CA ARG A 19 -0.32 -13.96 0.00
C ARG A 19 0.40 -13.13 1.04
N VAL A 20 0.64 -11.88 0.70
CA VAL A 20 1.08 -10.84 1.62
C VAL A 20 -0.01 -9.78 1.71
N LEU A 21 -0.37 -9.43 2.94
CA LEU A 21 -1.20 -8.27 3.24
C LEU A 21 -0.28 -7.10 3.56
N TYR A 22 -0.34 -6.06 2.72
CA TYR A 22 0.38 -4.81 2.93
C TYR A 22 -0.52 -3.82 3.64
N TYR A 23 -0.07 -3.32 4.79
CA TYR A 23 -0.76 -2.30 5.56
C TYR A 23 0.02 -0.99 5.43
N SER A 24 -0.64 0.01 4.85
CA SER A 24 -0.06 1.33 4.67
C SER A 24 -0.98 2.42 5.20
N GLU A 25 -0.40 3.54 5.59
CA GLU A 25 -1.13 4.69 6.09
C GLU A 25 -0.90 5.87 5.15
N ALA A 26 -1.98 6.58 4.80
CA ALA A 26 -1.91 7.77 3.97
C ALA A 26 -0.98 8.79 4.62
N CYS A 27 -0.03 9.31 3.85
CA CYS A 27 0.90 10.30 4.39
C CYS A 27 0.20 11.64 4.66
N ARG A 28 -0.88 11.93 3.91
CA ARG A 28 -1.80 13.04 4.19
C ARG A 28 -3.23 12.53 4.32
N GLY A 29 -3.86 12.82 5.45
CA GLY A 29 -5.20 12.33 5.81
C GLY A 29 -5.14 11.24 6.86
N ASN A 30 -6.25 10.51 7.02
CA ASN A 30 -6.41 9.49 8.07
C ASN A 30 -6.70 8.10 7.50
N GLU A 31 -6.67 7.96 6.17
CA GLU A 31 -6.96 6.70 5.49
C GLU A 31 -5.86 5.68 5.72
N LYS A 32 -6.29 4.45 5.99
CA LYS A 32 -5.43 3.29 6.15
C LYS A 32 -5.75 2.32 5.05
N PHE A 33 -4.75 1.80 4.37
CA PHE A 33 -4.95 0.94 3.22
C PHE A 33 -4.50 -0.48 3.52
N VAL A 34 -5.32 -1.43 3.08
CA VAL A 34 -4.99 -2.85 3.06
C VAL A 34 -4.94 -3.30 1.61
N PHE A 35 -3.85 -3.93 1.21
CA PHE A 35 -3.71 -4.53 -0.12
C PHE A 35 -3.23 -5.97 -0.01
N ALA A 36 -3.99 -6.88 -0.61
CA ALA A 36 -3.64 -8.30 -0.65
C ALA A 36 -3.04 -8.63 -2.03
N HIS A 37 -1.84 -9.20 -2.05
CA HIS A 37 -1.19 -9.59 -3.30
C HIS A 37 -0.29 -10.81 -3.12
N SER A 38 0.08 -11.44 -4.23
CA SER A 38 1.21 -12.37 -4.26
C SER A 38 2.51 -11.65 -3.85
N LYS A 39 3.52 -12.43 -3.46
CA LYS A 39 4.82 -11.98 -2.91
C LYS A 39 5.69 -11.15 -3.87
N ASP A 40 5.14 -10.69 -4.99
CA ASP A 40 5.84 -10.16 -6.17
C ASP A 40 5.71 -8.65 -6.39
N ILE A 41 4.79 -7.93 -5.72
CA ILE A 41 4.76 -6.44 -5.80
C ILE A 41 6.12 -5.86 -5.43
N PHE A 42 6.76 -6.46 -4.42
CA PHE A 42 8.12 -6.15 -4.02
C PHE A 42 8.94 -7.41 -4.26
N PRO A 43 9.95 -7.38 -5.13
CA PRO A 43 10.68 -8.58 -5.52
C PRO A 43 11.35 -9.20 -4.28
N ALA A 44 10.78 -10.29 -3.79
CA ALA A 44 11.47 -11.21 -2.88
C ALA A 44 12.48 -12.00 -3.73
N GLN A 45 13.77 -11.73 -3.61
CA GLN A 45 14.75 -12.54 -4.34
C GLN A 45 14.76 -13.97 -3.79
N PRO A 46 14.84 -15.02 -4.64
CA PRO A 46 15.02 -16.39 -4.18
C PRO A 46 16.25 -16.50 -3.27
N GLY A 47 16.06 -16.91 -2.01
CA GLY A 47 17.13 -17.06 -1.03
C GLY A 47 17.31 -15.88 -0.07
N GLU A 48 16.60 -14.76 -0.25
CA GLU A 48 16.51 -13.70 0.77
C GLU A 48 15.35 -13.98 1.74
N GLU A 49 15.60 -13.82 3.04
CA GLU A 49 14.53 -13.70 4.01
C GLU A 49 13.62 -12.54 3.58
N TRP A 50 12.39 -12.85 3.21
CA TRP A 50 11.44 -11.82 2.81
C TRP A 50 11.22 -10.85 3.99
N LYS A 51 11.49 -9.57 3.75
CA LYS A 51 11.25 -8.49 4.72
C LYS A 51 10.18 -7.56 4.16
N CYS A 52 9.22 -7.20 5.01
CA CYS A 52 8.24 -6.18 4.67
C CYS A 52 8.97 -4.88 4.28
N PRO A 53 8.73 -4.35 3.08
CA PRO A 53 9.39 -3.13 2.64
C PRO A 53 8.80 -1.92 3.36
N THR A 54 9.66 -1.10 3.94
CA THR A 54 9.28 0.22 4.46
C THR A 54 9.46 1.26 3.36
N ASN A 55 8.48 1.34 2.44
CA ASN A 55 8.51 2.22 1.27
C ASN A 55 7.21 3.01 1.13
N TYR A 56 7.30 4.10 0.36
CA TYR A 56 6.14 4.87 -0.05
C TYR A 56 5.49 4.27 -1.29
N VAL A 57 4.16 4.29 -1.33
CA VAL A 57 3.33 3.69 -2.38
C VAL A 57 2.24 4.63 -2.85
N LYS A 58 1.91 4.52 -4.13
CA LYS A 58 0.70 5.08 -4.74
C LYS A 58 -0.42 4.06 -4.54
N VAL A 59 -1.42 4.42 -3.75
CA VAL A 59 -2.58 3.57 -3.48
C VAL A 59 -3.79 4.09 -4.23
N GLN A 60 -4.34 3.26 -5.12
CA GLN A 60 -5.63 3.52 -5.74
C GLN A 60 -6.73 2.82 -4.92
N TYR A 61 -7.81 3.52 -4.60
CA TYR A 61 -8.92 2.97 -3.79
C TYR A 61 -10.26 3.62 -4.16
N ALA A 62 -11.35 2.93 -3.82
CA ALA A 62 -12.70 3.47 -3.89
C ALA A 62 -13.12 3.97 -2.49
N PRO A 63 -13.32 5.29 -2.27
CA PRO A 63 -13.66 5.83 -0.95
C PRO A 63 -14.97 5.29 -0.37
N GLU A 64 -15.91 4.93 -1.24
CA GLU A 64 -17.21 4.33 -0.88
C GLU A 64 -17.06 2.95 -0.23
N GLY A 65 -15.94 2.27 -0.46
CA GLY A 65 -15.62 0.95 0.10
C GLY A 65 -14.82 1.00 1.39
N CYS A 66 -14.57 2.18 1.96
CA CYS A 66 -13.85 2.31 3.22
C CYS A 66 -14.77 2.02 4.42
N SER A 67 -14.25 1.31 5.42
CA SER A 67 -14.93 1.11 6.69
C SER A 67 -14.83 2.34 7.60
N GLY A 68 -15.67 2.37 8.64
CA GLY A 68 -15.80 3.52 9.56
C GLY A 68 -14.55 3.90 10.35
N ASP A 69 -13.51 3.05 10.36
CA ASP A 69 -12.18 3.34 10.92
C ASP A 69 -11.22 3.97 9.90
N ASN A 70 -11.73 4.47 8.77
CA ASN A 70 -10.98 4.96 7.61
C ASN A 70 -10.11 3.90 6.94
N ARG A 71 -10.37 2.62 7.19
CA ARG A 71 -9.66 1.53 6.51
C ARG A 71 -10.30 1.27 5.16
N CYS A 72 -9.48 1.31 4.12
CA CYS A 72 -9.89 1.17 2.74
C CYS A 72 -9.18 -0.03 2.13
N PHE A 73 -9.91 -0.85 1.38
CA PHE A 73 -9.27 -1.84 0.52
C PHE A 73 -8.70 -1.14 -0.71
N ALA A 74 -7.39 -1.29 -0.91
CA ALA A 74 -6.72 -0.80 -2.09
C ALA A 74 -7.13 -1.67 -3.30
N LEU A 75 -7.40 -1.00 -4.41
CA LEU A 75 -7.59 -1.62 -5.72
C LEU A 75 -6.22 -1.90 -6.36
N GLU A 76 -5.28 -0.97 -6.21
CA GLU A 76 -3.89 -1.08 -6.66
C GLU A 76 -2.94 -0.43 -5.65
N MET A 77 -1.73 -0.97 -5.55
CA MET A 77 -0.64 -0.41 -4.74
C MET A 77 0.68 -0.57 -5.50
N ASN A 78 1.29 0.56 -5.85
CA ASN A 78 2.54 0.58 -6.62
C ASN A 78 3.61 1.41 -5.89
N PRO A 79 4.89 1.01 -5.90
CA PRO A 79 5.97 1.82 -5.33
C PRO A 79 6.02 3.24 -5.91
N VAL A 80 6.28 4.23 -5.06
CA VAL A 80 6.61 5.59 -5.51
C VAL A 80 8.07 5.60 -5.96
N THR A 81 8.28 5.68 -7.27
CA THR A 81 9.62 5.78 -7.88
C THR A 81 10.01 7.20 -8.28
N ASP A 82 9.05 8.14 -8.25
CA ASP A 82 9.22 9.54 -8.64
C ASP A 82 9.34 10.43 -7.39
N SER A 83 10.48 11.11 -7.23
CA SER A 83 10.77 11.98 -6.10
C SER A 83 9.86 13.22 -6.05
N ASN A 84 9.42 13.75 -7.19
CA ASN A 84 8.52 14.91 -7.22
C ASN A 84 7.15 14.51 -6.67
N TYR A 85 6.64 13.37 -7.11
CA TYR A 85 5.39 12.83 -6.58
C TYR A 85 5.45 12.62 -5.07
N PHE A 86 6.56 12.09 -4.56
CA PHE A 86 6.77 11.95 -3.12
C PHE A 86 6.66 13.30 -2.40
N HIS A 87 7.41 14.31 -2.82
CA HIS A 87 7.39 15.63 -2.16
C HIS A 87 6.02 16.32 -2.23
N GLU A 88 5.29 16.16 -3.33
CA GLU A 88 4.00 16.81 -3.52
C GLU A 88 2.88 16.13 -2.72
N HIS A 89 2.95 14.81 -2.52
CA HIS A 89 1.83 14.03 -2.03
C HIS A 89 2.04 13.30 -0.70
N CYS A 90 3.27 13.19 -0.19
CA CYS A 90 3.58 12.55 1.09
C CYS A 90 3.81 13.54 2.28
#